data_AF-A0A7X2G3V0-F1
#
_entry.id   AF-A0A7X2G3V0-F1
#
_cell.length_a   1.000
_cell.length_b   1.000
_cell.length_c   1.000
_cell.angle_alpha   90.00
_cell.angle_beta   90.00
_cell.angle_gamma   90.00
#
_symmetry.space_group_name_H-M   'P 1'
#
loop_
_entity.id
_entity.type
_entity.pdbx_description
1 polymer ?
#
loop_
_entity_poly.entity_id
_entity_poly.type
_entity_poly.pdbx_seq_one_letter_code
_entity_poly.pdbx_strand_id
1 'polypeptide(L)' 'HRLGLNKSEWLAVREWDCPNCGKHLDRDINAAQVILQKGLAIR' A
#
# COMPACT_ATOMS: atom_id res chain seq x y z
N HIS A 1 -10.93 -2.12 8.66
CA HIS A 1 -11.81 -3.04 7.88
C HIS A 1 -11.11 -4.24 7.21
N ARG A 2 -9.87 -4.16 6.70
CA ARG A 2 -9.17 -5.35 6.13
C ARG A 2 -8.34 -6.16 7.15
N LEU A 3 -8.11 -5.59 8.33
CA LEU A 3 -7.35 -6.17 9.46
C LEU A 3 -8.04 -5.93 10.81
N GLY A 4 -9.35 -5.63 10.81
CA GLY A 4 -10.05 -5.18 12.04
C GLY A 4 -9.68 -3.78 12.54
N LEU A 5 -8.64 -3.14 11.97
CA LEU A 5 -8.18 -1.80 12.36
C LEU A 5 -9.15 -0.68 11.98
N ASN A 6 -9.16 0.37 12.81
CA ASN A 6 -9.77 1.66 12.51
C ASN A 6 -8.94 2.45 11.48
N LYS A 7 -9.44 3.61 11.03
CA LYS A 7 -8.80 4.40 9.96
C LYS A 7 -7.38 4.84 10.34
N SER A 8 -7.20 5.39 11.53
CA SER A 8 -5.90 5.90 11.98
C SER A 8 -4.89 4.76 12.15
N GLU A 9 -5.33 3.65 12.74
CA GLU A 9 -4.52 2.44 12.89
C GLU A 9 -4.12 1.85 11.54
N TRP A 10 -5.05 1.78 10.57
CA TRP A 10 -4.74 1.29 9.23
C TRP A 10 -3.74 2.19 8.51
N LEU A 11 -3.86 3.52 8.65
CA LEU A 11 -2.90 4.48 8.12
C LEU A 11 -1.54 4.43 8.82
N ALA A 12 -1.45 3.89 10.04
CA ALA A 12 -0.19 3.66 10.72
C ALA A 12 0.56 2.43 10.19
N VAL A 13 -0.14 1.48 9.54
CA VAL A 13 0.50 0.30 8.92
C VAL A 13 1.22 0.72 7.64
N ARG A 14 2.53 0.47 7.59
CA ARG A 14 3.43 0.80 6.47
C ARG A 14 3.77 -0.44 5.65
N GLU A 15 4.00 -1.54 6.35
CA GLU A 15 4.37 -2.83 5.79
C GLU A 15 3.40 -3.90 6.30
N TRP A 16 3.10 -4.88 5.45
CA TRP A 16 2.31 -6.04 5.85
C TRP A 16 2.58 -7.25 4.95
N ASP A 17 2.44 -8.45 5.50
CA ASP A 17 2.42 -9.67 4.71
C ASP A 17 1.00 -9.96 4.23
N CYS A 18 0.85 -10.24 2.94
CA CYS A 18 -0.44 -10.58 2.37
C CYS A 18 -0.94 -11.92 2.96
N PRO A 19 -2.08 -11.97 3.66
CA PRO A 19 -2.55 -13.21 4.28
C PRO A 19 -2.92 -14.30 3.27
N ASN A 20 -3.13 -13.94 2.00
CA ASN A 20 -3.52 -14.88 0.95
C ASN A 20 -2.31 -15.52 0.25
N CYS A 21 -1.19 -14.80 0.09
CA CYS A 21 -0.04 -15.28 -0.69
C CYS A 21 1.32 -15.15 0.01
N GLY A 22 1.35 -14.63 1.24
CA GLY A 22 2.57 -14.46 2.04
C GLY A 22 3.54 -13.39 1.52
N LYS A 23 3.20 -12.65 0.46
CA LYS A 23 4.08 -11.60 -0.08
C LYS A 23 4.18 -10.44 0.90
N HIS A 24 5.40 -10.03 1.21
CA HIS A 24 5.69 -8.81 1.94
C HIS A 24 5.42 -7.58 1.05
N LEU A 25 4.61 -6.65 1.56
CA LEU A 25 4.14 -5.48 0.84
C LEU A 25 4.49 -4.21 1.63
N ASP A 26 4.96 -3.20 0.91
CA ASP A 26 5.27 -1.86 1.42
C ASP A 26 4.37 -0.84 0.72
N ARG A 27 3.61 -0.08 1.52
CA ARG A 27 2.70 0.95 1.04
C ARG A 27 3.42 2.08 0.33
N ASP A 28 4.59 2.48 0.81
CA ASP A 28 5.33 3.63 0.27
C ASP A 28 5.92 3.31 -1.09
N ILE A 29 6.41 2.08 -1.28
CA ILE A 29 6.83 1.57 -2.60
C ILE A 29 5.66 1.60 -3.59
N ASN A 30 4.50 1.07 -3.18
CA ASN A 30 3.30 1.09 -4.03
C ASN A 30 2.87 2.51 -4.38
N ALA A 31 2.92 3.44 -3.41
CA ALA A 31 2.59 4.85 -3.64
C ALA A 31 3.56 5.49 -4.65
N ALA A 32 4.86 5.25 -4.52
CA ALA A 32 5.87 5.75 -5.46
C ALA A 32 5.64 5.23 -6.89
N GLN A 33 5.32 3.95 -7.05
CA GLN A 33 4.98 3.35 -8.35
C GLN A 33 3.74 3.98 -8.98
N VAL A 34 2.69 4.20 -8.18
CA VAL A 34 1.45 4.86 -8.66
C VAL A 34 1.73 6.31 -9.08
N ILE A 35 2.50 7.06 -8.30
CA ILE A 35 2.89 8.44 -8.64
C ILE A 35 3.66 8.46 -9.95
N LEU A 36 4.66 7.58 -10.12
CA LEU A 36 5.42 7.47 -11.36
C LEU A 36 4.50 7.19 -12.55
N GLN A 37 3.63 6.18 -12.45
CA GLN A 37 2.72 5.81 -13.53
C GLN A 37 1.79 6.98 -13.91
N LYS A 38 1.25 7.70 -12.92
CA LYS A 38 0.42 8.89 -13.16
C LYS A 38 1.21 10.02 -13.83
N GLY A 39 2.44 10.25 -13.40
CA GLY A 39 3.32 11.25 -14.02
C GLY A 39 3.69 10.91 -15.47
N LEU A 40 3.85 9.61 -15.80
CA LEU A 40 4.10 9.16 -17.17
C LEU A 40 2.86 9.20 -18.05
N ALA A 41 1.66 9.00 -17.49
CA ALA A 41 0.39 8.97 -18.22
C ALA A 41 -0.09 10.35 -18.72
N ILE A 42 0.55 11.44 -18.30
CA ILE A 42 0.25 12.83 -18.74
C ILE A 42 1.07 13.20 -20.00
N ARG A 43 1.82 12.26 -20.59
CA ARG A 43 2.56 12.46 -21.84
C ARG A 43 1.79 12.00 -23.07
#